data_AF-A0A6I0E1N6-F1
#
_entry.id   AF-A0A6I0E1N6-F1
#
_cell.length_a   1.000
_cell.length_b   1.000
_cell.length_c   1.000
_cell.angle_alpha   90.00
_cell.angle_beta   90.00
_cell.angle_gamma   90.00
#
_symmetry.space_group_name_H-M   'P 1'
#
loop_
_entity.id
_entity.type
_entity.pdbx_description
1 polymer ?
#
loop_
_entity_poly.entity_id
_entity_poly.type
_entity_poly.pdbx_seq_one_letter_code
_entity_poly.pdbx_strand_id
1 'polypeptide(L)'
;MKKFTTLYLSIIISLSAYSQRLIPNKEITTNELYYHVSILASDTLQGRYPGTTYDKIAAKYIKDQLTSYNLKLLGNKGYQFFTIEKPSQKRFENTHLMIDGKRLTYGIDYTTLPSRGSDSLCNNAIFVGFGNSNDYKNVDVKRKWAVFFKNDDTSKNENEMELFDFRKIDIAKEQSAAGIIILDDDDKNNAISLENTTKDYGMPIFILNKKSSENLLKSLGDIPSVKQYIKSGNQNIYQKLPVTICGKVGKSFDEINTQNVVAILPGSDPKLADEYIVIGGHYDHLGLGGKNANSRMPDTVAVHNGADDNASGISSILEIAQKFASERKNIKRSIVFIAFGAEEMGLVGSQRFVESEIIPVSNIKAMINLDMVGRLVENKLEISGTKTAVQSEQILNELNADSTFKLGLTPSGFGPSDHASFYAKNIPVFFITTGIHLDYHTPLDDIDKINAEGMQKVTDYTYKLAHKLANMDSSLTFTKSGTRMMPSRNSGKLKVTLGIIPDVSGSSTNGLKAIGVNDDKPAAKAGMKNGDIIVSINGKPVTNINDYMERLSELKPDTTVTVVVVRNNEKVTLTVNL
;
A
#
# COMPACT_ATOMS: atom_id res chain seq x y z
N MET A 1 81.57 46.97 18.87
CA MET A 1 81.28 45.55 18.57
C MET A 1 80.00 45.13 19.29
N LYS A 2 79.24 44.21 18.68
CA LYS A 2 77.95 43.60 19.09
C LYS A 2 76.69 44.31 18.60
N LYS A 3 76.29 43.91 17.38
CA LYS A 3 74.90 43.97 16.88
C LYS A 3 74.10 42.88 17.61
N PHE A 4 72.93 43.24 18.12
CA PHE A 4 71.91 42.29 18.58
C PHE A 4 71.05 41.89 17.38
N THR A 5 71.02 40.59 17.08
CA THR A 5 70.13 39.99 16.10
C THR A 5 69.05 39.23 16.88
N THR A 6 67.83 39.75 16.91
CA THR A 6 66.68 39.07 17.52
C THR A 6 66.11 38.08 16.52
N LEU A 7 66.26 36.78 16.79
CA LEU A 7 65.72 35.69 16.00
C LEU A 7 64.26 35.44 16.43
N TYR A 8 63.29 35.78 15.58
CA TYR A 8 61.90 35.35 15.74
C TYR A 8 61.80 33.88 15.30
N LEU A 9 61.61 32.97 16.25
CA LEU A 9 61.28 31.58 16.00
C LEU A 9 59.75 31.44 15.92
N SER A 10 59.19 31.51 14.71
CA SER A 10 57.79 31.19 14.46
C SER A 10 57.60 29.68 14.49
N ILE A 11 57.01 29.18 15.58
CA ILE A 11 56.53 27.81 15.71
C ILE A 11 55.26 27.67 14.86
N ILE A 12 55.37 26.99 13.72
CA ILE A 12 54.22 26.53 12.94
C ILE A 12 53.69 25.26 13.63
N ILE A 13 52.64 25.40 14.43
CA ILE A 13 51.84 24.26 14.90
C ILE A 13 50.94 23.85 13.74
N SER A 14 51.37 22.86 12.96
CA SER A 14 50.50 22.16 12.03
C SER A 14 49.48 21.34 12.83
N LEU A 15 48.28 21.90 13.04
CA LEU A 15 47.11 21.11 13.42
C LEU A 15 46.75 20.19 12.25
N SER A 16 47.34 19.00 12.21
CA SER A 16 46.74 17.87 11.52
C SER A 16 45.47 17.50 12.27
N ALA A 17 44.34 18.04 11.81
CA ALA A 17 43.02 17.57 12.18
C ALA A 17 42.87 16.13 11.67
N TYR A 18 43.31 15.16 12.48
CA TYR A 18 42.82 13.81 12.36
C TYR A 18 41.32 13.88 12.61
N SER A 19 40.54 13.84 11.54
CA SER A 19 39.15 13.39 11.59
C SER A 19 39.19 12.04 12.28
N GLN A 20 38.87 11.99 13.57
CA GLN A 20 38.60 10.75 14.27
C GLN A 20 37.44 10.12 13.50
N ARG A 21 37.75 9.16 12.63
CA ARG A 21 36.74 8.25 12.10
C ARG A 21 36.13 7.63 13.35
N LEU A 22 34.88 7.98 13.65
CA LEU A 22 34.08 7.27 14.64
C LEU A 22 34.25 5.79 14.33
N ILE A 23 34.92 5.07 15.23
CA ILE A 23 35.09 3.63 15.08
C ILE A 23 33.67 3.08 15.21
N PRO A 24 33.12 2.41 14.17
CA PRO A 24 31.79 1.82 14.27
C PRO A 24 31.72 0.95 15.51
N ASN A 25 30.66 1.09 16.30
CA ASN A 25 30.48 0.22 17.45
C ASN A 25 30.37 -1.22 16.93
N LYS A 26 31.12 -2.12 17.56
CA LYS A 26 31.14 -3.54 17.20
C LYS A 26 29.96 -4.28 17.83
N GLU A 27 29.37 -3.69 18.85
CA GLU A 27 28.23 -4.24 19.56
C GLU A 27 26.98 -3.41 19.29
N ILE A 28 25.84 -4.08 19.25
CA ILE A 28 24.54 -3.44 19.27
C ILE A 28 24.31 -2.98 20.70
N THR A 29 24.03 -1.70 20.93
CA THR A 29 23.86 -1.18 22.30
C THR A 29 22.46 -0.62 22.53
N THR A 30 21.95 -0.77 23.76
CA THR A 30 20.65 -0.19 24.14
C THR A 30 20.62 1.33 23.98
N ASN A 31 21.75 2.00 24.22
CA ASN A 31 21.87 3.45 24.09
C ASN A 31 21.78 3.92 22.63
N GLU A 32 22.49 3.29 21.69
CA GLU A 32 22.42 3.66 20.27
C GLU A 32 21.05 3.31 19.68
N LEU A 33 20.53 2.12 20.02
CA LEU A 33 19.18 1.70 19.70
C LEU A 33 18.12 2.74 20.13
N TYR A 34 18.15 3.14 21.41
CA TYR A 34 17.22 4.15 21.94
C TYR A 34 17.44 5.52 21.31
N TYR A 35 18.69 5.91 21.08
CA TYR A 35 19.04 7.17 20.43
C TYR A 35 18.46 7.27 19.01
N HIS A 36 18.59 6.23 18.19
CA HIS A 36 18.02 6.22 16.85
C HIS A 36 16.49 6.31 16.87
N VAL A 37 15.82 5.59 17.78
CA VAL A 37 14.36 5.72 17.95
C VAL A 37 14.00 7.14 18.38
N SER A 38 14.76 7.74 19.30
CA SER A 38 14.48 9.11 19.79
C SER A 38 14.49 10.18 18.71
N ILE A 39 15.32 10.01 17.69
CA ILE A 39 15.38 10.93 16.56
C ILE A 39 14.20 10.67 15.62
N LEU A 40 14.04 9.40 15.22
CA LEU A 40 13.06 9.01 14.21
C LEU A 40 11.62 9.23 14.71
N ALA A 41 11.34 8.92 15.98
CA ALA A 41 10.04 9.08 16.62
C ALA A 41 9.89 10.41 17.37
N SER A 42 10.67 11.45 17.03
CA SER A 42 10.49 12.77 17.63
C SER A 42 9.30 13.51 17.02
N ASP A 43 8.62 14.30 17.85
CA ASP A 43 7.57 15.24 17.41
C ASP A 43 8.03 16.16 16.27
N THR A 44 9.33 16.47 16.21
CA THR A 44 9.91 17.33 15.17
C THR A 44 9.84 16.72 13.78
N LEU A 45 9.71 15.39 13.68
CA LEU A 45 9.50 14.67 12.42
C LEU A 45 8.02 14.43 12.10
N GLN A 46 7.09 14.96 12.91
CA GLN A 46 5.65 15.00 12.64
C GLN A 46 5.08 13.70 12.08
N GLY A 47 5.49 12.55 12.62
CA GLY A 47 5.02 11.22 12.24
C GLY A 47 5.37 10.77 10.81
N ARG A 48 6.37 11.40 10.18
CA ARG A 48 7.05 10.91 8.95
C ARG A 48 6.10 10.49 7.82
N TYR A 49 4.98 11.20 7.63
CA TYR A 49 4.03 10.87 6.58
C TYR A 49 4.70 10.93 5.20
N PRO A 50 4.52 9.92 4.33
CA PRO A 50 5.21 9.84 3.05
C PRO A 50 5.15 11.12 2.20
N GLY A 51 6.29 11.50 1.65
CA GLY A 51 6.44 12.64 0.74
C GLY A 51 6.41 14.04 1.40
N THR A 52 6.19 14.10 2.71
CA THR A 52 6.36 15.35 3.48
C THR A 52 7.84 15.76 3.59
N THR A 53 8.09 16.98 4.06
CA THR A 53 9.46 17.41 4.39
C THR A 53 10.08 16.51 5.47
N TYR A 54 9.30 16.02 6.42
CA TYR A 54 9.80 15.22 7.54
C TYR A 54 10.12 13.78 7.17
N ASP A 55 9.34 13.18 6.25
CA ASP A 55 9.70 11.96 5.55
C ASP A 55 11.10 12.07 4.89
N LYS A 56 11.36 13.16 4.18
CA LYS A 56 12.67 13.41 3.55
C LYS A 56 13.80 13.62 4.56
N ILE A 57 13.51 14.26 5.71
CA ILE A 57 14.49 14.43 6.80
C ILE A 57 14.83 13.06 7.41
N ALA A 58 13.84 12.21 7.68
CA ALA A 58 14.05 10.86 8.18
C ALA A 58 14.88 10.02 7.18
N ALA A 59 14.52 10.04 5.91
CA ALA A 59 15.26 9.35 4.85
C ALA A 59 16.71 9.85 4.74
N LYS A 60 16.95 11.16 4.90
CA LYS A 60 18.30 11.74 4.95
C LYS A 60 19.08 11.22 6.16
N TYR A 61 18.48 11.25 7.35
CA TYR A 61 19.11 10.76 8.56
C TYR A 61 19.56 9.29 8.40
N ILE A 62 18.67 8.41 7.94
CA ILE A 62 18.98 6.98 7.72
C ILE A 62 20.14 6.82 6.74
N LYS A 63 20.11 7.54 5.60
CA LYS A 63 21.19 7.51 4.61
C LYS A 63 22.51 7.99 5.20
N ASP A 64 22.50 9.07 5.99
CA ASP A 64 23.70 9.63 6.61
C ASP A 64 24.31 8.63 7.60
N GLN A 65 23.50 7.91 8.40
CA GLN A 65 23.98 6.84 9.29
C GLN A 65 24.63 5.71 8.48
N LEU A 66 23.94 5.16 7.48
CA LEU A 66 24.49 4.12 6.60
C LEU A 66 25.79 4.56 5.89
N THR A 67 25.87 5.84 5.50
CA THR A 67 27.08 6.43 4.92
C THR A 67 28.22 6.51 5.93
N SER A 68 27.93 6.90 7.18
CA SER A 68 28.92 6.96 8.25
C SER A 68 29.53 5.60 8.59
N TYR A 69 28.77 4.52 8.36
CA TYR A 69 29.24 3.14 8.48
C TYR A 69 30.08 2.68 7.28
N ASN A 70 30.39 3.57 6.34
CA ASN A 70 31.10 3.30 5.08
C ASN A 70 30.41 2.25 4.20
N LEU A 71 29.07 2.19 4.22
CA LEU A 71 28.33 1.35 3.28
C LEU A 71 28.28 2.01 1.90
N LYS A 72 28.20 1.19 0.85
CA LYS A 72 28.06 1.69 -0.52
C LYS A 72 26.60 2.04 -0.77
N LEU A 73 26.31 3.29 -1.11
CA LEU A 73 24.95 3.71 -1.45
C LEU A 73 24.53 3.15 -2.82
N LEU A 74 23.26 2.75 -2.95
CA LEU A 74 22.66 2.26 -4.20
C LEU A 74 21.64 3.27 -4.77
N GLY A 75 21.13 3.02 -5.97
CA GLY A 75 20.18 3.93 -6.64
C GLY A 75 20.76 5.33 -6.90
N ASN A 76 19.93 6.35 -6.80
CA ASN A 76 20.35 7.74 -6.92
C ASN A 76 20.95 8.24 -5.59
N LYS A 77 22.25 8.03 -5.40
CA LYS A 77 22.99 8.45 -4.20
C LYS A 77 22.34 7.97 -2.90
N GLY A 78 21.89 6.72 -2.86
CA GLY A 78 21.25 6.10 -1.71
C GLY A 78 19.73 6.11 -1.75
N TYR A 79 19.10 6.72 -2.78
CA TYR A 79 17.65 6.81 -2.87
C TYR A 79 17.07 6.08 -4.07
N GLN A 80 15.90 5.48 -3.88
CA GLN A 80 14.98 5.11 -4.94
C GLN A 80 13.74 6.01 -4.84
N PHE A 81 13.62 6.99 -5.73
CA PHE A 81 12.46 7.88 -5.75
C PHE A 81 11.27 7.24 -6.45
N PHE A 82 10.07 7.51 -5.96
CA PHE A 82 8.82 7.16 -6.60
C PHE A 82 7.69 8.10 -6.17
N THR A 83 6.58 8.06 -6.90
CA THR A 83 5.41 8.91 -6.67
C THR A 83 4.29 8.11 -6.02
N ILE A 84 3.60 8.77 -5.09
CA ILE A 84 2.39 8.31 -4.41
C ILE A 84 1.27 9.33 -4.61
N GLU A 85 0.03 8.89 -4.41
CA GLU A 85 -1.15 9.74 -4.50
C GLU A 85 -1.69 10.05 -3.12
N LYS A 86 -1.91 11.33 -2.81
CA LYS A 86 -2.57 11.78 -1.57
C LYS A 86 -3.86 12.51 -1.90
N PRO A 87 -4.95 12.36 -1.14
CA PRO A 87 -6.15 13.17 -1.33
C PRO A 87 -5.82 14.67 -1.36
N SER A 88 -6.24 15.34 -2.44
CA SER A 88 -5.99 16.77 -2.64
C SER A 88 -6.93 17.59 -1.78
N GLN A 89 -6.39 18.58 -1.05
CA GLN A 89 -7.20 19.59 -0.35
C GLN A 89 -7.97 20.49 -1.33
N LYS A 90 -7.55 20.51 -2.61
CA LYS A 90 -8.14 21.29 -3.69
C LYS A 90 -9.06 20.48 -4.58
N ARG A 91 -9.50 19.30 -4.14
CA ARG A 91 -10.36 18.37 -4.90
C ARG A 91 -11.58 19.04 -5.57
N PHE A 92 -12.10 20.11 -4.97
CA PHE A 92 -13.27 20.83 -5.46
C PHE A 92 -12.91 22.08 -6.29
N GLU A 93 -11.70 22.62 -6.13
CA GLU A 93 -11.20 23.71 -6.96
C GLU A 93 -10.99 23.13 -8.37
N ASN A 94 -11.82 23.53 -9.33
CA ASN A 94 -11.90 23.03 -10.73
C ASN A 94 -12.92 21.94 -11.03
N THR A 95 -13.71 21.50 -10.05
CA THR A 95 -14.91 20.68 -10.33
C THR A 95 -16.07 21.60 -10.71
N HIS A 96 -16.67 21.43 -11.89
CA HIS A 96 -17.84 22.20 -12.30
C HIS A 96 -18.80 21.38 -13.15
N LEU A 97 -20.10 21.63 -12.96
CA LEU A 97 -21.17 21.09 -13.76
C LEU A 97 -22.14 22.20 -14.18
N MET A 98 -22.51 22.20 -15.45
CA MET A 98 -23.49 23.08 -16.05
C MET A 98 -24.48 22.25 -16.86
N ILE A 99 -25.77 22.57 -16.73
CA ILE A 99 -26.85 22.00 -17.54
C ILE A 99 -27.58 23.17 -18.18
N ASP A 100 -27.62 23.21 -19.51
CA ASP A 100 -28.21 24.31 -20.31
C ASP A 100 -27.72 25.72 -19.90
N GLY A 101 -26.41 25.84 -19.70
CA GLY A 101 -25.78 27.11 -19.31
C GLY A 101 -25.95 27.48 -17.84
N LYS A 102 -26.83 26.80 -17.09
CA LYS A 102 -26.99 27.00 -15.64
C LYS A 102 -25.91 26.23 -14.89
N ARG A 103 -25.07 26.94 -14.14
CA ARG A 103 -24.09 26.33 -13.24
C ARG A 103 -24.77 25.75 -12.00
N LEU A 104 -24.44 24.50 -11.69
CA LEU A 104 -24.85 23.83 -10.46
C LEU A 104 -23.77 23.99 -9.37
N THR A 105 -24.16 23.82 -8.11
CA THR A 105 -23.30 24.01 -6.93
C THR A 105 -22.86 22.66 -6.34
N TYR A 106 -21.56 22.43 -6.26
CA TYR A 106 -20.99 21.24 -5.62
C TYR A 106 -21.43 21.12 -4.15
N GLY A 107 -21.74 19.90 -3.69
CA GLY A 107 -22.18 19.59 -2.33
C GLY A 107 -23.62 20.00 -2.02
N ILE A 108 -24.23 20.83 -2.88
CA ILE A 108 -25.65 21.20 -2.79
C ILE A 108 -26.43 20.46 -3.88
N ASP A 109 -26.15 20.76 -5.14
CA ASP A 109 -26.88 20.23 -6.30
C ASP A 109 -26.31 18.89 -6.77
N TYR A 110 -25.00 18.66 -6.59
CA TYR A 110 -24.31 17.45 -7.03
C TYR A 110 -23.05 17.15 -6.23
N THR A 111 -22.60 15.89 -6.27
CA THR A 111 -21.25 15.44 -5.84
C THR A 111 -20.54 14.69 -6.98
N THR A 112 -19.31 14.21 -6.75
CA THR A 112 -18.50 13.50 -7.76
C THR A 112 -17.67 12.39 -7.11
N LEU A 113 -17.36 11.35 -7.89
CA LEU A 113 -16.41 10.32 -7.47
C LEU A 113 -14.97 10.88 -7.46
N PRO A 114 -14.05 10.35 -6.64
CA PRO A 114 -12.65 10.67 -6.76
C PRO A 114 -12.12 10.38 -8.18
N SER A 115 -11.32 11.29 -8.72
CA SER A 115 -10.73 11.20 -10.05
C SER A 115 -9.35 11.88 -10.10
N ARG A 116 -8.45 11.47 -11.00
CA ARG A 116 -7.20 12.20 -11.27
C ARG A 116 -7.41 13.46 -12.13
N GLY A 117 -8.67 13.86 -12.28
CA GLY A 117 -9.13 14.96 -13.09
C GLY A 117 -9.65 14.46 -14.44
N SER A 118 -10.57 15.22 -15.01
CA SER A 118 -11.09 14.95 -16.35
C SER A 118 -10.86 16.14 -17.28
N ASP A 119 -10.92 15.87 -18.58
CA ASP A 119 -11.17 16.93 -19.55
C ASP A 119 -12.57 17.50 -19.36
N SER A 120 -12.78 18.72 -19.87
CA SER A 120 -14.12 19.28 -19.95
C SER A 120 -14.88 18.66 -21.11
N LEU A 121 -16.09 18.20 -20.85
CA LEU A 121 -17.00 17.68 -21.86
C LEU A 121 -18.25 18.56 -21.92
N CYS A 122 -18.56 19.06 -23.11
CA CYS A 122 -19.82 19.74 -23.42
C CYS A 122 -20.54 18.98 -24.53
N ASN A 123 -21.61 18.24 -24.21
CA ASN A 123 -22.36 17.49 -25.21
C ASN A 123 -23.79 17.17 -24.75
N ASN A 124 -24.56 16.58 -25.66
CA ASN A 124 -25.90 16.04 -25.41
C ASN A 124 -25.87 14.91 -24.36
N ALA A 125 -27.01 14.73 -23.70
CA ALA A 125 -27.22 13.68 -22.72
C ALA A 125 -28.29 12.68 -23.17
N ILE A 126 -28.03 11.40 -22.89
CA ILE A 126 -28.93 10.29 -23.18
C ILE A 126 -29.30 9.64 -21.87
N PHE A 127 -30.59 9.68 -21.53
CA PHE A 127 -31.14 8.89 -20.43
C PHE A 127 -31.18 7.42 -20.84
N VAL A 128 -30.68 6.53 -19.99
CA VAL A 128 -30.57 5.08 -20.21
C VAL A 128 -31.11 4.30 -19.01
N GLY A 129 -32.22 4.77 -18.45
CA GLY A 129 -32.95 4.07 -17.39
C GLY A 129 -32.13 3.83 -16.13
N PHE A 130 -31.90 2.57 -15.81
CA PHE A 130 -31.16 2.11 -14.64
C PHE A 130 -29.65 1.92 -14.91
N GLY A 131 -29.22 2.02 -16.18
CA GLY A 131 -27.82 1.89 -16.57
C GLY A 131 -27.33 0.44 -16.64
N ASN A 132 -28.25 -0.52 -16.72
CA ASN A 132 -27.93 -1.94 -16.87
C ASN A 132 -27.60 -2.27 -18.33
N SER A 133 -26.90 -3.39 -18.59
CA SER A 133 -26.50 -3.76 -19.96
C SER A 133 -27.66 -3.83 -20.96
N ASN A 134 -28.87 -4.19 -20.49
CA ASN A 134 -30.07 -4.22 -21.32
C ASN A 134 -30.56 -2.82 -21.71
N ASP A 135 -30.34 -1.81 -20.88
CA ASP A 135 -30.79 -0.43 -21.14
C ASP A 135 -29.98 0.23 -22.26
N TYR A 136 -28.81 -0.33 -22.59
CA TYR A 136 -27.97 0.10 -23.70
C TYR A 136 -28.28 -0.61 -25.04
N LYS A 137 -29.26 -1.52 -25.08
CA LYS A 137 -29.63 -2.20 -26.33
C LYS A 137 -30.24 -1.18 -27.30
N ASN A 138 -29.57 -0.94 -28.42
CA ASN A 138 -29.95 -0.01 -29.50
C ASN A 138 -29.84 1.49 -29.17
N VAL A 139 -29.00 1.89 -28.19
CA VAL A 139 -28.71 3.30 -27.91
C VAL A 139 -27.28 3.66 -28.28
N ASP A 140 -27.09 4.84 -28.89
CA ASP A 140 -25.76 5.40 -29.13
C ASP A 140 -25.44 6.49 -28.10
N VAL A 141 -24.64 6.11 -27.10
CA VAL A 141 -24.08 7.03 -26.09
C VAL A 141 -22.64 7.45 -26.41
N LYS A 142 -22.10 7.05 -27.57
CA LYS A 142 -20.71 7.33 -27.93
C LYS A 142 -20.42 8.82 -27.90
N ARG A 143 -19.42 9.22 -27.12
CA ARG A 143 -18.98 10.60 -26.89
C ARG A 143 -20.03 11.54 -26.29
N LYS A 144 -21.12 11.00 -25.71
CA LYS A 144 -22.22 11.75 -25.06
C LYS A 144 -22.22 11.51 -23.55
N TRP A 145 -23.10 12.21 -22.84
CA TRP A 145 -23.38 11.92 -21.43
C TRP A 145 -24.37 10.76 -21.31
N ALA A 146 -24.02 9.73 -20.55
CA ALA A 146 -24.97 8.70 -20.13
C ALA A 146 -25.63 9.14 -18.81
N VAL A 147 -26.96 9.07 -18.74
CA VAL A 147 -27.74 9.48 -17.56
C VAL A 147 -28.56 8.30 -17.06
N PHE A 148 -28.39 7.90 -15.80
CA PHE A 148 -29.13 6.77 -15.25
C PHE A 148 -29.39 6.91 -13.75
N PHE A 149 -30.39 6.19 -13.25
CA PHE A 149 -30.70 6.15 -11.81
C PHE A 149 -29.65 5.40 -11.01
N LYS A 150 -29.36 5.93 -9.81
CA LYS A 150 -28.47 5.32 -8.83
C LYS A 150 -28.93 3.90 -8.48
N ASN A 151 -30.21 3.75 -8.13
CA ASN A 151 -30.79 2.50 -7.63
C ASN A 151 -31.96 2.01 -8.50
N ASP A 152 -32.10 0.68 -8.59
CA ASP A 152 -33.10 0.02 -9.44
C ASP A 152 -34.45 -0.18 -8.74
N ASP A 153 -34.56 0.29 -7.49
CA ASP A 153 -35.81 0.38 -6.71
C ASP A 153 -36.43 -1.01 -6.38
N THR A 154 -35.69 -2.10 -6.63
CA THR A 154 -36.01 -3.51 -6.30
C THR A 154 -35.55 -3.92 -4.89
N SER A 155 -34.82 -3.05 -4.20
CA SER A 155 -34.12 -3.22 -2.91
C SER A 155 -34.90 -2.64 -1.72
N LYS A 156 -36.23 -2.65 -1.72
CA LYS A 156 -37.06 -2.16 -0.59
C LYS A 156 -37.08 -3.14 0.59
N ASN A 157 -35.92 -3.45 1.16
CA ASN A 157 -35.82 -3.95 2.54
C ASN A 157 -35.25 -2.82 3.39
N GLU A 158 -36.06 -2.29 4.31
CA GLU A 158 -35.78 -1.08 5.11
C GLU A 158 -34.56 -1.19 6.05
N ASN A 159 -33.87 -2.34 6.09
CA ASN A 159 -32.76 -2.63 6.99
C ASN A 159 -31.41 -2.90 6.30
N GLU A 160 -31.31 -2.84 4.97
CA GLU A 160 -30.04 -3.03 4.25
C GLU A 160 -29.45 -1.68 3.78
N MET A 161 -28.17 -1.45 4.08
CA MET A 161 -27.42 -0.30 3.56
C MET A 161 -27.26 -0.47 2.05
N GLU A 162 -27.97 0.35 1.27
CA GLU A 162 -28.02 0.24 -0.19
C GLU A 162 -26.66 0.63 -0.80
N LEU A 163 -25.90 -0.39 -1.23
CA LEU A 163 -24.63 -0.22 -1.93
C LEU A 163 -24.87 0.04 -3.42
N PHE A 164 -24.25 1.08 -3.97
CA PHE A 164 -24.36 1.43 -5.38
C PHE A 164 -23.65 0.39 -6.28
N ASP A 165 -24.30 -0.01 -7.37
CA ASP A 165 -23.72 -0.92 -8.36
C ASP A 165 -22.75 -0.18 -9.32
N PHE A 166 -21.47 -0.16 -8.96
CA PHE A 166 -20.40 0.47 -9.76
C PHE A 166 -20.25 -0.09 -11.18
N ARG A 167 -20.83 -1.25 -11.50
CA ARG A 167 -20.81 -1.85 -12.85
C ARG A 167 -21.47 -0.98 -13.89
N LYS A 168 -22.49 -0.21 -13.49
CA LYS A 168 -23.22 0.71 -14.38
C LYS A 168 -22.28 1.73 -15.02
N ILE A 169 -21.25 2.15 -14.29
CA ILE A 169 -20.21 3.06 -14.78
C ILE A 169 -19.32 2.35 -15.82
N ASP A 170 -18.87 1.13 -15.53
CA ASP A 170 -18.05 0.35 -16.46
C ASP A 170 -18.83 0.06 -17.76
N ILE A 171 -20.12 -0.29 -17.68
CA ILE A 171 -20.99 -0.48 -18.86
C ILE A 171 -21.07 0.81 -19.69
N ALA A 172 -21.34 1.96 -19.08
CA ALA A 172 -21.38 3.24 -19.79
C ALA A 172 -20.05 3.54 -20.51
N LYS A 173 -18.93 3.25 -19.85
CA LYS A 173 -17.58 3.41 -20.39
C LYS A 173 -17.31 2.46 -21.56
N GLU A 174 -17.70 1.19 -21.46
CA GLU A 174 -17.61 0.21 -22.56
C GLU A 174 -18.42 0.65 -23.79
N GLN A 175 -19.56 1.31 -23.58
CA GLN A 175 -20.36 1.94 -24.64
C GLN A 175 -19.77 3.28 -25.16
N SER A 176 -18.55 3.62 -24.75
CA SER A 176 -17.83 4.84 -25.15
C SER A 176 -18.54 6.15 -24.76
N ALA A 177 -19.31 6.16 -23.67
CA ALA A 177 -19.78 7.41 -23.07
C ALA A 177 -18.59 8.30 -22.70
N ALA A 178 -18.71 9.61 -22.93
CA ALA A 178 -17.64 10.55 -22.58
C ALA A 178 -17.80 11.13 -21.16
N GLY A 179 -18.97 10.97 -20.55
CA GLY A 179 -19.24 11.39 -19.16
C GLY A 179 -20.53 10.75 -18.65
N ILE A 180 -20.72 10.76 -17.34
CA ILE A 180 -21.85 10.10 -16.67
C ILE A 180 -22.54 11.04 -15.68
N ILE A 181 -23.88 11.01 -15.69
CA ILE A 181 -24.72 11.61 -14.65
C ILE A 181 -25.50 10.48 -13.96
N ILE A 182 -25.29 10.34 -12.66
CA ILE A 182 -26.03 9.43 -11.79
C ILE A 182 -27.13 10.25 -11.11
N LEU A 183 -28.37 9.79 -11.24
CA LEU A 183 -29.53 10.43 -10.64
C LEU A 183 -29.80 9.79 -9.28
N ASP A 184 -29.54 10.53 -8.20
CA ASP A 184 -30.02 10.16 -6.87
C ASP A 184 -31.47 10.66 -6.71
N ASP A 185 -32.30 9.86 -6.06
CA ASP A 185 -33.68 10.20 -5.74
C ASP A 185 -34.02 10.05 -4.24
N ASP A 186 -33.02 9.74 -3.41
CA ASP A 186 -33.12 9.75 -1.95
C ASP A 186 -32.99 11.19 -1.40
N ASP A 187 -33.84 11.52 -0.42
CA ASP A 187 -33.75 12.78 0.34
C ASP A 187 -32.63 12.74 1.38
N LYS A 188 -32.19 11.54 1.77
CA LYS A 188 -31.01 11.35 2.62
C LYS A 188 -29.79 11.56 1.74
N ASN A 189 -29.03 12.63 1.99
CA ASN A 189 -27.75 12.95 1.34
C ASN A 189 -26.69 11.84 1.60
N ASN A 190 -26.91 10.64 1.09
CA ASN A 190 -26.06 9.46 1.22
C ASN A 190 -24.89 9.47 0.21
N ALA A 191 -24.53 10.64 -0.33
CA ALA A 191 -23.35 10.84 -1.18
C ALA A 191 -22.05 10.33 -0.52
N ILE A 192 -22.08 10.20 0.81
CA ILE A 192 -20.98 9.79 1.69
C ILE A 192 -20.43 8.39 1.36
N SER A 193 -21.19 7.45 0.78
CA SER A 193 -20.66 6.11 0.46
C SER A 193 -19.84 6.06 -0.83
N LEU A 194 -20.19 6.88 -1.82
CA LEU A 194 -19.60 6.89 -3.15
C LEU A 194 -18.28 7.69 -3.21
N GLU A 195 -18.09 8.66 -2.31
CA GLU A 195 -16.86 9.46 -2.24
C GLU A 195 -15.63 8.70 -1.70
N ASN A 196 -15.83 7.51 -1.13
CA ASN A 196 -14.75 6.68 -0.54
C ASN A 196 -14.06 5.74 -1.55
N THR A 197 -14.49 5.71 -2.82
CA THR A 197 -13.80 4.91 -3.85
C THR A 197 -12.53 5.59 -4.32
N THR A 198 -11.41 4.87 -4.41
CA THR A 198 -10.15 5.39 -4.98
C THR A 198 -10.06 5.16 -6.49
N LYS A 199 -11.08 4.53 -7.11
CA LYS A 199 -11.06 4.17 -8.52
C LYS A 199 -11.31 5.39 -9.41
N ASP A 200 -10.30 5.77 -10.17
CA ASP A 200 -10.45 6.75 -11.24
C ASP A 200 -10.94 6.09 -12.53
N TYR A 201 -12.05 6.58 -13.05
CA TYR A 201 -12.66 6.07 -14.28
C TYR A 201 -12.14 6.76 -15.55
N GLY A 202 -11.37 7.86 -15.40
CA GLY A 202 -10.81 8.63 -16.51
C GLY A 202 -11.85 9.41 -17.31
N MET A 203 -13.01 9.71 -16.71
CA MET A 203 -14.07 10.52 -17.31
C MET A 203 -14.84 11.29 -16.22
N PRO A 204 -15.51 12.41 -16.56
CA PRO A 204 -16.31 13.13 -15.58
C PRO A 204 -17.56 12.34 -15.18
N ILE A 205 -17.74 12.13 -13.88
CA ILE A 205 -18.90 11.45 -13.29
C ILE A 205 -19.49 12.37 -12.22
N PHE A 206 -20.78 12.68 -12.34
CA PHE A 206 -21.49 13.50 -11.35
C PHE A 206 -22.69 12.74 -10.80
N ILE A 207 -22.96 12.92 -9.51
CA ILE A 207 -24.13 12.38 -8.83
C ILE A 207 -25.01 13.56 -8.47
N LEU A 208 -26.18 13.66 -9.08
CA LEU A 208 -27.14 14.73 -8.80
C LEU A 208 -27.94 14.40 -7.55
N ASN A 209 -28.20 15.41 -6.72
CA ASN A 209 -29.20 15.27 -5.66
C ASN A 209 -30.61 15.12 -6.26
N LYS A 210 -31.57 14.70 -5.44
CA LYS A 210 -32.97 14.50 -5.87
C LYS A 210 -33.56 15.67 -6.65
N LYS A 211 -33.44 16.89 -6.13
CA LYS A 211 -33.98 18.09 -6.77
C LYS A 211 -33.37 18.35 -8.15
N SER A 212 -32.06 18.13 -8.30
CA SER A 212 -31.35 18.32 -9.57
C SER A 212 -31.66 17.19 -10.55
N SER A 213 -31.84 15.96 -10.06
CA SER A 213 -32.32 14.81 -10.82
C SER A 213 -33.72 15.06 -11.40
N GLU A 214 -34.66 15.55 -10.59
CA GLU A 214 -36.02 15.92 -11.01
C GLU A 214 -36.00 17.01 -12.09
N ASN A 215 -35.16 18.03 -11.91
CA ASN A 215 -35.03 19.09 -12.91
C ASN A 215 -34.49 18.58 -14.25
N LEU A 216 -33.49 17.68 -14.21
CA LEU A 216 -32.91 17.10 -15.43
C LEU A 216 -33.90 16.18 -16.16
N LEU A 217 -34.74 15.45 -15.42
CA LEU A 217 -35.74 14.54 -16.00
C LEU A 217 -37.08 15.19 -16.33
N LYS A 218 -37.27 16.49 -16.09
CA LYS A 218 -38.56 17.18 -16.24
C LYS A 218 -39.24 16.97 -17.60
N SER A 219 -38.48 16.84 -18.69
CA SER A 219 -39.03 16.57 -20.03
C SER A 219 -39.59 15.14 -20.20
N LEU A 220 -39.22 14.22 -19.31
CA LEU A 220 -39.65 12.81 -19.32
C LEU A 220 -40.78 12.54 -18.32
N GLY A 221 -40.89 13.34 -17.26
CA GLY A 221 -41.89 13.21 -16.21
C GLY A 221 -41.28 13.31 -14.82
N ASP A 222 -42.10 13.10 -13.77
CA ASP A 222 -41.58 12.93 -12.42
C ASP A 222 -40.86 11.58 -12.26
N ILE A 223 -39.92 11.51 -11.30
CA ILE A 223 -39.08 10.32 -11.07
C ILE A 223 -39.92 9.04 -10.86
N PRO A 224 -40.98 9.03 -10.02
CA PRO A 224 -41.83 7.85 -9.85
C PRO A 224 -42.44 7.35 -11.16
N SER A 225 -42.98 8.25 -11.99
CA SER A 225 -43.59 7.91 -13.28
C SER A 225 -42.56 7.37 -14.27
N VAL A 226 -41.36 7.97 -14.32
CA VAL A 226 -40.26 7.50 -15.17
C VAL A 226 -39.80 6.10 -14.71
N LYS A 227 -39.58 5.89 -13.40
CA LYS A 227 -39.23 4.56 -12.86
C LYS A 227 -40.31 3.51 -13.17
N GLN A 228 -41.59 3.85 -13.04
CA GLN A 228 -42.70 2.95 -13.36
C GLN A 228 -42.73 2.58 -14.84
N TYR A 229 -42.50 3.56 -15.73
CA TYR A 229 -42.43 3.33 -17.18
C TYR A 229 -41.29 2.38 -17.58
N ILE A 230 -40.14 2.46 -16.90
CA ILE A 230 -39.02 1.54 -17.11
C ILE A 230 -39.41 0.13 -16.66
N LYS A 231 -40.02 0.01 -15.46
CA LYS A 231 -40.42 -1.28 -14.88
C LYS A 231 -41.51 -2.00 -15.68
N SER A 232 -42.31 -1.30 -16.48
CA SER A 232 -43.33 -1.94 -17.34
C SER A 232 -42.75 -2.68 -18.55
N GLY A 233 -41.43 -2.72 -18.73
CA GLY A 233 -40.78 -3.52 -19.77
C GLY A 233 -40.86 -2.93 -21.18
N ASN A 234 -41.10 -1.62 -21.30
CA ASN A 234 -41.13 -0.93 -22.59
C ASN A 234 -39.74 -0.98 -23.26
N GLN A 235 -39.68 -1.26 -24.56
CA GLN A 235 -38.42 -1.53 -25.27
C GLN A 235 -37.60 -0.26 -25.61
N ASN A 236 -38.15 0.95 -25.41
CA ASN A 236 -37.48 2.23 -25.66
C ASN A 236 -37.23 3.00 -24.36
N ILE A 237 -36.45 2.41 -23.44
CA ILE A 237 -36.09 3.03 -22.15
C ILE A 237 -35.16 4.24 -22.34
N TYR A 238 -34.41 4.27 -23.45
CA TYR A 238 -33.47 5.35 -23.71
C TYR A 238 -34.15 6.57 -24.34
N GLN A 239 -33.80 7.75 -23.86
CA GLN A 239 -34.35 9.00 -24.37
C GLN A 239 -33.28 10.08 -24.44
N LYS A 240 -33.18 10.75 -25.59
CA LYS A 240 -32.34 11.93 -25.71
C LYS A 240 -32.95 13.03 -24.83
N LEU A 241 -32.19 13.51 -23.86
CA LEU A 241 -32.59 14.66 -23.06
C LEU A 241 -32.38 15.93 -23.89
N PRO A 242 -33.33 16.88 -23.88
CA PRO A 242 -33.24 18.12 -24.66
C PRO A 242 -32.32 19.14 -23.98
N VAL A 243 -31.17 18.69 -23.46
CA VAL A 243 -30.22 19.50 -22.69
C VAL A 243 -28.79 19.30 -23.19
N THR A 244 -27.95 20.33 -23.01
CA THR A 244 -26.50 20.22 -23.13
C THR A 244 -25.88 20.23 -21.74
N ILE A 245 -25.05 19.22 -21.47
CA ILE A 245 -24.32 19.12 -20.20
C ILE A 245 -22.85 19.46 -20.46
N CYS A 246 -22.33 20.40 -19.67
CA CYS A 246 -20.95 20.82 -19.66
C CYS A 246 -20.34 20.52 -18.29
N GLY A 247 -19.38 19.60 -18.22
CA GLY A 247 -18.84 19.11 -16.95
C GLY A 247 -17.34 18.88 -16.98
N LYS A 248 -16.69 19.13 -15.85
CA LYS A 248 -15.29 18.78 -15.57
C LYS A 248 -15.14 18.38 -14.11
N VAL A 249 -14.41 17.30 -13.85
CA VAL A 249 -14.04 16.88 -12.50
C VAL A 249 -12.60 17.31 -12.23
N GLY A 250 -12.38 17.97 -11.08
CA GLY A 250 -11.07 18.37 -10.60
C GLY A 250 -10.26 17.17 -10.09
N LYS A 251 -8.95 17.35 -9.94
CA LYS A 251 -8.07 16.31 -9.39
C LYS A 251 -8.38 16.09 -7.92
N SER A 252 -8.76 14.87 -7.57
CA SER A 252 -9.02 14.44 -6.20
C SER A 252 -7.76 14.02 -5.47
N PHE A 253 -6.65 13.85 -6.18
CA PHE A 253 -5.37 13.43 -5.61
C PHE A 253 -4.25 14.32 -6.13
N ASP A 254 -3.34 14.67 -5.23
CA ASP A 254 -2.06 15.27 -5.56
C ASP A 254 -1.00 14.17 -5.65
N GLU A 255 -0.16 14.25 -6.68
CA GLU A 255 1.02 13.41 -6.80
C GLU A 255 2.13 13.96 -5.90
N ILE A 256 2.66 13.11 -5.01
CA ILE A 256 3.72 13.46 -4.08
C ILE A 256 4.88 12.49 -4.26
N ASN A 257 6.09 13.03 -4.32
CA ASN A 257 7.31 12.21 -4.40
C ASN A 257 7.80 11.82 -3.00
N THR A 258 8.12 10.55 -2.84
CA THR A 258 8.78 9.94 -1.66
C THR A 258 9.92 9.03 -2.13
N GLN A 259 10.56 8.29 -1.21
CA GLN A 259 11.76 7.51 -1.49
C GLN A 259 11.90 6.25 -0.61
N ASN A 260 12.61 5.25 -1.13
CA ASN A 260 13.32 4.28 -0.29
C ASN A 260 14.77 4.75 -0.07
N VAL A 261 15.39 4.32 1.03
CA VAL A 261 16.83 4.49 1.29
C VAL A 261 17.53 3.15 1.18
N VAL A 262 18.56 3.03 0.33
CA VAL A 262 19.19 1.75 0.02
C VAL A 262 20.71 1.84 0.05
N ALA A 263 21.35 0.96 0.83
CA ALA A 263 22.80 0.80 0.89
C ALA A 263 23.19 -0.68 0.88
N ILE A 264 24.43 -0.97 0.54
CA ILE A 264 24.97 -2.32 0.47
C ILE A 264 26.32 -2.43 1.18
N LEU A 265 26.49 -3.53 1.90
CA LEU A 265 27.78 -4.06 2.33
C LEU A 265 28.20 -5.18 1.36
N PRO A 266 29.25 -4.98 0.55
CA PRO A 266 29.74 -6.02 -0.35
C PRO A 266 30.27 -7.25 0.41
N GLY A 267 29.89 -8.45 -0.06
CA GLY A 267 30.39 -9.72 0.44
C GLY A 267 31.87 -9.95 0.12
N SER A 268 32.54 -10.76 0.93
CA SER A 268 33.97 -11.05 0.82
C SER A 268 34.30 -12.19 -0.14
N ASP A 269 33.33 -13.04 -0.50
CA ASP A 269 33.53 -14.17 -1.40
C ASP A 269 33.21 -13.78 -2.85
N PRO A 270 34.18 -13.80 -3.78
CA PRO A 270 33.96 -13.40 -5.17
C PRO A 270 32.86 -14.19 -5.91
N LYS A 271 32.52 -15.40 -5.46
CA LYS A 271 31.46 -16.23 -6.07
C LYS A 271 30.08 -15.92 -5.51
N LEU A 272 30.01 -15.45 -4.26
CA LEU A 272 28.76 -15.21 -3.53
C LEU A 272 28.45 -13.72 -3.34
N ALA A 273 29.38 -12.82 -3.64
CA ALA A 273 29.21 -11.38 -3.46
C ALA A 273 28.07 -10.79 -4.30
N ASP A 274 27.69 -11.41 -5.42
CA ASP A 274 26.54 -10.98 -6.24
C ASP A 274 25.22 -11.65 -5.80
N GLU A 275 25.22 -12.40 -4.70
CA GLU A 275 24.03 -12.86 -3.99
C GLU A 275 23.73 -11.95 -2.79
N TYR A 276 22.46 -11.63 -2.58
CA TYR A 276 22.04 -10.61 -1.62
C TYR A 276 21.17 -11.18 -0.50
N ILE A 277 21.51 -10.86 0.74
CA ILE A 277 20.57 -10.92 1.88
C ILE A 277 20.04 -9.50 2.10
N VAL A 278 18.72 -9.33 2.05
CA VAL A 278 18.09 -8.02 2.31
C VAL A 278 17.67 -7.96 3.77
N ILE A 279 18.01 -6.87 4.44
CA ILE A 279 17.52 -6.51 5.77
C ILE A 279 16.79 -5.18 5.63
N GLY A 280 15.50 -5.16 5.94
CA GLY A 280 14.68 -3.97 5.71
C GLY A 280 13.49 -3.82 6.63
N GLY A 281 12.84 -2.67 6.50
CA GLY A 281 11.65 -2.26 7.25
C GLY A 281 11.25 -0.86 6.80
N HIS A 282 10.00 -0.48 6.98
CA HIS A 282 9.55 0.86 6.60
C HIS A 282 9.96 1.92 7.62
N TYR A 283 10.12 3.16 7.15
CA TYR A 283 10.48 4.29 8.00
C TYR A 283 9.38 5.35 8.08
N ASP A 284 8.35 5.31 7.23
CA ASP A 284 7.21 6.21 7.31
C ASP A 284 6.25 5.84 8.43
N HIS A 285 5.36 6.77 8.79
CA HIS A 285 4.22 6.52 9.66
C HIS A 285 3.04 7.47 9.31
N LEU A 286 2.03 7.58 10.17
CA LEU A 286 0.74 8.21 9.86
C LEU A 286 0.69 9.74 9.90
N GLY A 287 1.80 10.42 10.16
CA GLY A 287 1.81 11.89 10.26
C GLY A 287 1.03 12.41 11.47
N LEU A 288 0.02 13.25 11.20
CA LEU A 288 -0.89 13.77 12.24
C LEU A 288 -2.13 12.88 12.48
N GLY A 289 -2.25 11.76 11.76
CA GLY A 289 -3.40 10.88 11.80
C GLY A 289 -4.73 11.58 11.47
N GLY A 290 -5.79 11.24 12.22
CA GLY A 290 -7.14 11.73 12.01
C GLY A 290 -7.98 10.88 11.05
N LYS A 291 -9.14 11.41 10.66
CA LYS A 291 -10.09 10.72 9.77
C LYS A 291 -9.42 10.41 8.43
N ASN A 292 -9.55 9.15 7.98
CA ASN A 292 -8.97 8.62 6.74
C ASN A 292 -7.44 8.48 6.70
N ALA A 293 -6.75 8.57 7.83
CA ALA A 293 -5.30 8.41 7.92
C ALA A 293 -4.87 7.08 8.58
N ASN A 294 -5.72 6.04 8.50
CA ASN A 294 -5.47 4.73 9.12
C ASN A 294 -5.15 4.77 10.64
N SER A 295 -5.47 5.88 11.33
CA SER A 295 -5.33 6.01 12.77
C SER A 295 -6.39 5.19 13.50
N ARG A 296 -6.00 4.58 14.63
CA ARG A 296 -6.91 3.94 15.58
C ARG A 296 -7.57 4.94 16.54
N MET A 297 -7.20 6.22 16.47
CA MET A 297 -7.87 7.35 17.12
C MET A 297 -8.31 8.39 16.06
N PRO A 298 -9.28 8.06 15.19
CA PRO A 298 -9.63 8.88 14.02
C PRO A 298 -10.19 10.26 14.35
N ASP A 299 -10.72 10.47 15.55
CA ASP A 299 -11.20 11.77 16.03
C ASP A 299 -10.10 12.61 16.70
N THR A 300 -8.85 12.15 16.69
CA THR A 300 -7.69 12.85 17.23
C THR A 300 -6.75 13.26 16.11
N VAL A 301 -6.34 14.52 16.11
CA VAL A 301 -5.28 15.05 15.24
C VAL A 301 -4.08 15.39 16.13
N ALA A 302 -3.08 14.53 16.10
CA ALA A 302 -1.86 14.65 16.91
C ALA A 302 -0.74 13.89 16.21
N VAL A 303 0.51 14.20 16.56
CA VAL A 303 1.66 13.50 15.96
C VAL A 303 1.58 12.01 16.29
N HIS A 304 1.61 11.17 15.27
CA HIS A 304 1.77 9.73 15.41
C HIS A 304 3.26 9.44 15.28
N ASN A 305 3.95 9.39 16.43
CA ASN A 305 5.41 9.28 16.45
C ASN A 305 5.90 7.93 15.92
N GLY A 306 5.15 6.85 16.09
CA GLY A 306 5.52 5.57 15.50
C GLY A 306 6.85 5.06 16.05
N ALA A 307 6.98 5.09 17.38
CA ALA A 307 8.21 4.70 18.06
C ALA A 307 8.47 3.20 17.89
N ASP A 308 7.46 2.37 18.13
CA ASP A 308 7.54 0.95 17.79
C ASP A 308 7.27 0.73 16.28
N ASP A 309 6.32 1.47 15.71
CA ASP A 309 5.84 1.37 14.32
C ASP A 309 6.21 2.60 13.46
N ASN A 310 7.37 2.65 12.81
CA ASN A 310 8.41 1.63 12.81
C ASN A 310 9.83 2.21 13.01
N ALA A 311 9.96 3.18 13.91
CA ALA A 311 11.29 3.68 14.29
C ALA A 311 12.16 2.59 14.95
N SER A 312 11.55 1.64 15.68
CA SER A 312 12.23 0.49 16.30
C SER A 312 12.92 -0.43 15.27
N GLY A 313 12.24 -0.74 14.15
CA GLY A 313 12.77 -1.57 13.08
C GLY A 313 13.94 -0.87 12.38
N ILE A 314 13.78 0.41 12.03
CA ILE A 314 14.87 1.19 11.42
C ILE A 314 16.07 1.32 12.35
N SER A 315 15.85 1.57 13.64
CA SER A 315 16.91 1.60 14.64
C SER A 315 17.71 0.29 14.65
N SER A 316 17.00 -0.84 14.68
CA SER A 316 17.61 -2.18 14.64
C SER A 316 18.39 -2.42 13.34
N ILE A 317 17.88 -1.97 12.18
CA ILE A 317 18.57 -2.07 10.89
C ILE A 317 19.89 -1.28 10.90
N LEU A 318 19.89 -0.06 11.46
CA LEU A 318 21.08 0.78 11.54
C LEU A 318 22.17 0.15 12.42
N GLU A 319 21.80 -0.40 13.57
CA GLU A 319 22.75 -1.06 14.48
C GLU A 319 23.33 -2.35 13.87
N ILE A 320 22.48 -3.17 13.22
CA ILE A 320 22.92 -4.36 12.49
C ILE A 320 23.88 -3.96 11.36
N ALA A 321 23.59 -2.87 10.64
CA ALA A 321 24.44 -2.34 9.58
C ALA A 321 25.81 -1.88 10.11
N GLN A 322 25.83 -1.17 11.24
CA GLN A 322 27.07 -0.73 11.89
C GLN A 322 27.92 -1.92 12.33
N LYS A 323 27.31 -2.92 12.98
CA LYS A 323 27.98 -4.14 13.43
C LYS A 323 28.61 -4.91 12.27
N PHE A 324 27.84 -5.19 11.20
CA PHE A 324 28.38 -5.84 10.00
C PHE A 324 29.48 -5.02 9.33
N ALA A 325 29.36 -3.69 9.30
CA ALA A 325 30.39 -2.82 8.76
C ALA A 325 31.72 -2.90 9.52
N SER A 326 31.70 -3.32 10.79
CA SER A 326 32.90 -3.57 11.61
C SER A 326 33.51 -4.97 11.39
N GLU A 327 32.74 -5.91 10.84
CA GLU A 327 33.10 -7.33 10.66
C GLU A 327 33.12 -7.77 9.17
N ARG A 328 33.34 -6.84 8.24
CA ARG A 328 33.17 -7.05 6.78
C ARG A 328 33.83 -8.30 6.19
N LYS A 329 34.94 -8.75 6.77
CA LYS A 329 35.70 -9.93 6.29
C LYS A 329 35.00 -11.26 6.59
N ASN A 330 33.98 -11.24 7.45
CA ASN A 330 33.30 -12.44 7.94
C ASN A 330 32.00 -12.75 7.19
N ILE A 331 31.69 -12.04 6.09
CA ILE A 331 30.41 -12.14 5.39
C ILE A 331 30.65 -12.50 3.92
N LYS A 332 30.30 -13.73 3.51
CA LYS A 332 30.51 -14.20 2.12
C LYS A 332 29.60 -13.50 1.09
N ARG A 333 28.29 -13.43 1.35
CA ARG A 333 27.29 -12.74 0.50
C ARG A 333 27.21 -11.25 0.77
N SER A 334 26.73 -10.47 -0.19
CA SER A 334 26.45 -9.06 0.07
C SER A 334 25.19 -8.90 0.92
N ILE A 335 25.17 -7.87 1.78
CA ILE A 335 23.99 -7.52 2.58
C ILE A 335 23.46 -6.17 2.10
N VAL A 336 22.18 -6.13 1.74
CA VAL A 336 21.47 -4.90 1.36
C VAL A 336 20.65 -4.43 2.54
N PHE A 337 20.88 -3.19 2.96
CA PHE A 337 20.10 -2.51 3.99
C PHE A 337 19.16 -1.53 3.32
N ILE A 338 17.86 -1.64 3.63
CA ILE A 338 16.84 -0.83 2.99
C ILE A 338 15.80 -0.32 3.99
N ALA A 339 15.54 0.98 3.95
CA ALA A 339 14.40 1.59 4.62
C ALA A 339 13.33 1.91 3.57
N PHE A 340 12.16 1.30 3.68
CA PHE A 340 11.06 1.48 2.74
C PHE A 340 10.22 2.71 3.09
N GLY A 341 9.81 3.47 2.08
CA GLY A 341 8.83 4.54 2.25
C GLY A 341 7.43 4.11 1.82
N ALA A 342 6.40 4.74 2.37
CA ALA A 342 4.99 4.54 2.02
C ALA A 342 4.50 3.09 2.21
N GLU A 343 4.93 2.43 3.27
CA GLU A 343 4.37 1.13 3.69
C GLU A 343 2.93 1.30 4.14
N GLU A 344 2.65 2.36 4.90
CA GLU A 344 1.34 2.69 5.50
C GLU A 344 0.23 2.96 4.47
N MET A 345 0.65 3.12 3.22
CA MET A 345 -0.18 3.32 2.05
C MET A 345 -0.37 2.04 1.22
N GLY A 346 0.11 0.89 1.72
CA GLY A 346 -0.02 -0.43 1.09
C GLY A 346 1.26 -0.97 0.47
N LEU A 347 2.36 -1.00 1.23
CA LEU A 347 3.65 -1.62 0.84
C LEU A 347 4.31 -0.99 -0.40
N VAL A 348 4.04 0.28 -0.68
CA VAL A 348 4.42 0.89 -1.97
C VAL A 348 5.93 0.85 -2.16
N GLY A 349 6.71 1.23 -1.14
CA GLY A 349 8.17 1.24 -1.22
C GLY A 349 8.77 -0.11 -1.55
N SER A 350 8.39 -1.18 -0.85
CA SER A 350 8.92 -2.52 -1.10
C SER A 350 8.50 -3.09 -2.45
N GLN A 351 7.27 -2.82 -2.91
CA GLN A 351 6.83 -3.20 -4.25
C GLN A 351 7.69 -2.52 -5.33
N ARG A 352 7.91 -1.21 -5.21
CA ARG A 352 8.78 -0.47 -6.13
C ARG A 352 10.20 -1.01 -6.14
N PHE A 353 10.71 -1.46 -5.00
CA PHE A 353 12.06 -2.02 -4.91
C PHE A 353 12.18 -3.35 -5.66
N VAL A 354 11.29 -4.31 -5.41
CA VAL A 354 11.36 -5.65 -6.02
C VAL A 354 11.01 -5.65 -7.51
N GLU A 355 10.44 -4.56 -8.03
CA GLU A 355 10.19 -4.33 -9.45
C GLU A 355 11.27 -3.50 -10.14
N SER A 356 12.27 -3.02 -9.40
CA SER A 356 13.33 -2.16 -9.93
C SER A 356 14.55 -2.92 -10.44
N GLU A 357 15.42 -2.18 -11.13
CA GLU A 357 16.72 -2.67 -11.60
C GLU A 357 17.87 -2.32 -10.64
N ILE A 358 17.60 -1.81 -9.43
CA ILE A 358 18.65 -1.42 -8.47
C ILE A 358 19.53 -2.62 -8.11
N ILE A 359 18.89 -3.76 -7.87
CA ILE A 359 19.53 -5.08 -7.80
C ILE A 359 18.64 -6.09 -8.54
N PRO A 360 19.21 -7.07 -9.25
CA PRO A 360 18.41 -8.13 -9.86
C PRO A 360 17.67 -8.93 -8.79
N VAL A 361 16.34 -8.96 -8.85
CA VAL A 361 15.50 -9.66 -7.86
C VAL A 361 15.84 -11.14 -7.73
N SER A 362 16.28 -11.79 -8.83
CA SER A 362 16.74 -13.18 -8.87
C SER A 362 17.98 -13.47 -8.01
N ASN A 363 18.75 -12.42 -7.67
CA ASN A 363 19.97 -12.54 -6.88
C ASN A 363 19.69 -12.39 -5.38
N ILE A 364 18.49 -11.99 -4.98
CA ILE A 364 18.09 -11.88 -3.59
C ILE A 364 17.78 -13.29 -3.06
N LYS A 365 18.50 -13.73 -2.03
CA LYS A 365 18.43 -15.10 -1.48
C LYS A 365 17.56 -15.21 -0.24
N ALA A 366 17.38 -14.11 0.48
CA ALA A 366 16.43 -13.99 1.58
C ALA A 366 16.15 -12.52 1.86
N MET A 367 15.01 -12.26 2.48
CA MET A 367 14.69 -10.97 3.06
C MET A 367 14.29 -11.12 4.53
N ILE A 368 14.90 -10.31 5.39
CA ILE A 368 14.57 -10.18 6.80
C ILE A 368 13.89 -8.82 6.99
N ASN A 369 12.65 -8.83 7.44
CA ASN A 369 11.85 -7.64 7.72
C ASN A 369 11.77 -7.38 9.21
N LEU A 370 12.06 -6.15 9.63
CA LEU A 370 11.96 -5.69 11.01
C LEU A 370 10.85 -4.65 11.10
N ASP A 371 9.80 -4.98 11.83
CA ASP A 371 8.65 -4.10 12.01
C ASP A 371 7.98 -4.36 13.38
N MET A 372 7.90 -3.31 14.19
CA MET A 372 7.49 -3.34 15.61
C MET A 372 8.34 -4.29 16.48
N VAL A 373 9.62 -3.96 16.67
CA VAL A 373 10.59 -4.79 17.41
C VAL A 373 11.05 -4.20 18.75
N GLY A 374 10.48 -3.06 19.14
CA GLY A 374 10.83 -2.29 20.33
C GLY A 374 10.03 -2.62 21.58
N ARG A 375 8.98 -3.45 21.51
CA ARG A 375 8.07 -3.72 22.64
C ARG A 375 8.00 -5.19 23.06
N LEU A 376 9.16 -5.82 23.16
CA LEU A 376 9.27 -7.21 23.62
C LEU A 376 8.65 -7.38 25.03
N VAL A 377 7.66 -8.26 25.15
CA VAL A 377 7.00 -8.65 26.40
C VAL A 377 7.13 -10.17 26.59
N GLU A 378 7.45 -10.61 27.81
CA GLU A 378 7.60 -12.03 28.19
C GLU A 378 8.54 -12.85 27.29
N ASN A 379 9.53 -12.19 26.66
CA ASN A 379 10.43 -12.76 25.65
C ASN A 379 9.70 -13.45 24.49
N LYS A 380 8.46 -13.03 24.16
CA LYS A 380 7.72 -13.56 23.02
C LYS A 380 8.18 -12.84 21.74
N LEU A 381 8.73 -13.60 20.80
CA LEU A 381 9.18 -13.10 19.50
C LEU A 381 8.40 -13.81 18.40
N GLU A 382 7.73 -13.04 17.55
CA GLU A 382 6.95 -13.59 16.44
C GLU A 382 7.76 -13.50 15.14
N ILE A 383 7.82 -14.62 14.42
CA ILE A 383 8.52 -14.71 13.14
C ILE A 383 7.58 -15.33 12.12
N SER A 384 7.23 -14.58 11.08
CA SER A 384 6.44 -15.07 9.94
C SER A 384 7.33 -15.38 8.74
N GLY A 385 6.83 -16.19 7.80
CA GLY A 385 7.57 -16.67 6.63
C GLY A 385 8.39 -17.93 6.89
N THR A 386 8.17 -18.62 8.01
CA THR A 386 9.08 -19.69 8.49
C THR A 386 9.08 -20.94 7.63
N LYS A 387 8.06 -21.16 6.79
CA LYS A 387 8.03 -22.26 5.82
C LYS A 387 8.21 -21.79 4.38
N THR A 388 8.69 -20.57 4.18
CA THR A 388 9.08 -20.07 2.84
C THR A 388 10.43 -20.61 2.36
N ALA A 389 11.15 -21.34 3.22
CA ALA A 389 12.25 -22.21 2.83
C ALA A 389 12.36 -23.43 3.74
N VAL A 390 12.92 -24.52 3.19
CA VAL A 390 13.08 -25.81 3.89
C VAL A 390 13.87 -25.70 5.19
N GLN A 391 14.94 -24.89 5.19
CA GLN A 391 15.90 -24.82 6.29
C GLN A 391 15.50 -23.80 7.38
N SER A 392 14.48 -22.97 7.16
CA SER A 392 14.20 -21.79 7.97
C SER A 392 13.91 -22.11 9.44
N GLU A 393 12.94 -22.98 9.75
CA GLU A 393 12.60 -23.31 11.14
C GLU A 393 13.74 -23.99 11.89
N GLN A 394 14.55 -24.83 11.21
CA GLN A 394 15.74 -25.42 11.82
C GLN A 394 16.74 -24.35 12.23
N ILE A 395 17.08 -23.43 11.31
CA ILE A 395 18.02 -22.33 11.58
C ILE A 395 17.51 -21.45 12.72
N LEU A 396 16.22 -21.09 12.74
CA LEU A 396 15.64 -20.25 13.78
C LEU A 396 15.75 -20.92 15.17
N ASN A 397 15.47 -22.22 15.26
CA ASN A 397 15.59 -22.97 16.52
C ASN A 397 17.05 -23.16 16.95
N GLU A 398 17.97 -23.44 16.03
CA GLU A 398 19.41 -23.51 16.32
C GLU A 398 19.94 -22.20 16.92
N LEU A 399 19.53 -21.07 16.36
CA LEU A 399 19.92 -19.74 16.86
C LEU A 399 19.28 -19.38 18.21
N ASN A 400 18.18 -20.05 18.58
CA ASN A 400 17.47 -19.88 19.86
C ASN A 400 17.74 -21.05 20.83
N ALA A 401 18.85 -21.79 20.67
CA ALA A 401 19.16 -22.94 21.51
C ALA A 401 19.34 -22.59 23.01
N ASP A 402 19.72 -21.34 23.31
CA ASP A 402 19.77 -20.80 24.67
C ASP A 402 18.39 -20.45 25.26
N SER A 403 17.32 -20.66 24.50
CA SER A 403 15.93 -20.36 24.86
C SER A 403 15.71 -18.89 25.24
N THR A 404 16.46 -17.97 24.60
CA THR A 404 16.28 -16.52 24.79
C THR A 404 14.83 -16.10 24.54
N PHE A 405 14.18 -16.67 23.52
CA PHE A 405 12.81 -16.33 23.13
C PHE A 405 11.83 -17.51 23.21
N LYS A 406 10.57 -17.17 23.52
CA LYS A 406 9.39 -17.98 23.18
C LYS A 406 8.99 -17.66 21.75
N LEU A 407 9.47 -18.47 20.79
CA LEU A 407 9.24 -18.22 19.36
C LEU A 407 7.79 -18.53 18.94
N GLY A 408 7.11 -17.53 18.39
CA GLY A 408 5.86 -17.69 17.65
C GLY A 408 6.13 -17.80 16.16
N LEU A 409 6.19 -19.03 15.63
CA LEU A 409 6.54 -19.29 14.23
C LEU A 409 5.29 -19.39 13.35
N THR A 410 5.15 -18.47 12.39
CA THR A 410 4.07 -18.45 11.41
C THR A 410 4.57 -18.91 10.04
N PRO A 411 4.03 -20.00 9.47
CA PRO A 411 4.51 -20.57 8.21
C PRO A 411 4.45 -19.65 6.99
N SER A 412 3.44 -18.80 6.89
CA SER A 412 3.12 -18.04 5.66
C SER A 412 4.07 -16.86 5.46
N GLY A 413 4.51 -16.64 4.21
CA GLY A 413 5.31 -15.46 3.83
C GLY A 413 4.49 -14.22 3.46
N PHE A 414 3.16 -14.29 3.55
CA PHE A 414 2.31 -13.11 3.37
C PHE A 414 1.91 -12.54 4.72
N GLY A 415 2.01 -11.22 4.83
CA GLY A 415 1.66 -10.49 6.03
C GLY A 415 1.53 -8.99 5.77
N PRO A 416 1.16 -8.20 6.79
CA PRO A 416 0.87 -6.77 6.69
C PRO A 416 2.08 -5.87 6.51
N SER A 417 3.18 -6.33 5.89
CA SER A 417 4.44 -5.58 5.90
C SER A 417 5.31 -5.92 4.70
N ASP A 418 6.43 -5.21 4.54
CA ASP A 418 7.23 -5.15 3.31
C ASP A 418 7.75 -6.50 2.79
N HIS A 419 7.93 -7.49 3.67
CA HIS A 419 8.32 -8.86 3.29
C HIS A 419 7.36 -9.49 2.27
N ALA A 420 6.08 -9.13 2.28
CA ALA A 420 5.09 -9.70 1.37
C ALA A 420 5.45 -9.44 -0.11
N SER A 421 6.03 -8.28 -0.41
CA SER A 421 6.52 -7.91 -1.75
C SER A 421 7.63 -8.85 -2.23
N PHE A 422 8.50 -9.31 -1.33
CA PHE A 422 9.59 -10.24 -1.64
C PHE A 422 9.07 -11.67 -1.79
N TYR A 423 8.16 -12.10 -0.90
CA TYR A 423 7.58 -13.44 -1.01
C TYR A 423 6.78 -13.62 -2.31
N ALA A 424 6.10 -12.56 -2.78
CA ALA A 424 5.44 -12.55 -4.10
C ALA A 424 6.42 -12.80 -5.28
N LYS A 425 7.73 -12.60 -5.08
CA LYS A 425 8.80 -12.89 -6.05
C LYS A 425 9.50 -14.23 -5.78
N ASN A 426 8.91 -15.10 -4.96
CA ASN A 426 9.46 -16.41 -4.56
C ASN A 426 10.79 -16.31 -3.81
N ILE A 427 10.96 -15.27 -2.99
CA ILE A 427 12.13 -15.10 -2.12
C ILE A 427 11.75 -15.61 -0.72
N PRO A 428 12.61 -16.40 -0.05
CA PRO A 428 12.43 -16.74 1.36
C PRO A 428 12.41 -15.48 2.24
N VAL A 429 11.44 -15.39 3.15
CA VAL A 429 11.26 -14.21 4.00
C VAL A 429 11.19 -14.57 5.48
N PHE A 430 11.65 -13.64 6.32
CA PHE A 430 11.55 -13.68 7.77
C PHE A 430 11.00 -12.34 8.25
N PHE A 431 9.73 -12.28 8.63
CA PHE A 431 9.16 -11.09 9.24
C PHE A 431 9.20 -11.21 10.75
N ILE A 432 10.00 -10.35 11.39
CA ILE A 432 10.26 -10.36 12.82
C ILE A 432 9.53 -9.20 13.47
N THR A 433 8.72 -9.50 14.48
CA THR A 433 7.94 -8.53 15.26
C THR A 433 7.78 -8.98 16.72
N THR A 434 7.57 -8.01 17.61
CA THR A 434 7.18 -8.26 19.01
C THR A 434 5.66 -8.28 19.20
N GLY A 435 4.90 -8.11 18.11
CA GLY A 435 3.45 -8.24 18.06
C GLY A 435 2.72 -6.92 18.27
N ILE A 436 1.41 -6.94 18.01
CA ILE A 436 0.55 -5.75 18.13
C ILE A 436 0.30 -5.37 19.59
N HIS A 437 0.21 -4.07 19.86
CA HIS A 437 -0.10 -3.50 21.17
C HIS A 437 -1.21 -2.44 21.10
N LEU A 438 -1.69 -1.99 22.27
CA LEU A 438 -2.81 -1.04 22.35
C LEU A 438 -2.53 0.30 21.66
N ASP A 439 -1.29 0.77 21.73
CA ASP A 439 -0.88 2.07 21.19
C ASP A 439 -0.63 2.08 19.66
N TYR A 440 -0.66 0.91 19.01
CA TYR A 440 -0.40 0.77 17.56
C TYR A 440 -1.34 1.67 16.74
N HIS A 441 -0.79 2.42 15.78
CA HIS A 441 -1.50 3.44 14.97
C HIS A 441 -2.22 4.51 15.81
N THR A 442 -1.67 4.88 16.96
CA THR A 442 -2.18 6.00 17.78
C THR A 442 -1.05 6.98 18.10
N PRO A 443 -1.37 8.21 18.53
CA PRO A 443 -0.36 9.15 19.05
C PRO A 443 0.41 8.65 20.27
N LEU A 444 -0.04 7.56 20.91
CA LEU A 444 0.59 7.01 22.12
C LEU A 444 1.70 5.99 21.80
N ASP A 445 1.93 5.65 20.53
CA ASP A 445 3.12 4.89 20.13
C ASP A 445 4.35 5.80 20.15
N ASP A 446 4.87 5.99 21.36
CA ASP A 446 5.91 6.97 21.68
C ASP A 446 7.11 6.33 22.40
N ILE A 447 8.22 7.06 22.44
CA ILE A 447 9.54 6.60 22.85
C ILE A 447 9.58 6.08 24.30
N ASP A 448 8.73 6.58 25.18
CA ASP A 448 8.66 6.14 26.59
C ASP A 448 8.17 4.68 26.72
N LYS A 449 7.60 4.11 25.66
CA LYS A 449 7.11 2.73 25.61
C LYS A 449 8.16 1.73 25.14
N ILE A 450 9.31 2.19 24.66
CA ILE A 450 10.36 1.32 24.09
C ILE A 450 11.08 0.54 25.18
N ASN A 451 11.09 -0.78 25.02
CA ASN A 451 11.90 -1.70 25.81
C ASN A 451 13.27 -1.88 25.12
N ALA A 452 14.22 -0.99 25.43
CA ALA A 452 15.55 -1.00 24.78
C ALA A 452 16.32 -2.31 24.99
N GLU A 453 16.26 -2.92 26.18
CA GLU A 453 16.91 -4.21 26.46
C GLU A 453 16.28 -5.35 25.65
N GLY A 454 14.95 -5.36 25.55
CA GLY A 454 14.23 -6.32 24.71
C GLY A 454 14.56 -6.16 23.23
N MET A 455 14.58 -4.91 22.76
CA MET A 455 14.94 -4.57 21.38
C MET A 455 16.38 -4.98 21.04
N GLN A 456 17.33 -4.83 21.97
CA GLN A 456 18.71 -5.31 21.81
C GLN A 456 18.75 -6.82 21.58
N LYS A 457 18.05 -7.61 22.39
CA LYS A 457 17.98 -9.08 22.21
C LYS A 457 17.43 -9.46 20.84
N VAL A 458 16.36 -8.79 20.38
CA VAL A 458 15.76 -9.04 19.07
C VAL A 458 16.72 -8.67 17.94
N THR A 459 17.43 -7.55 18.08
CA THR A 459 18.42 -7.06 17.12
C THR A 459 19.61 -8.02 17.03
N ASP A 460 20.14 -8.50 18.16
CA ASP A 460 21.22 -9.49 18.22
C ASP A 460 20.81 -10.83 17.58
N TYR A 461 19.59 -11.29 17.84
CA TYR A 461 19.06 -12.50 17.20
C TYR A 461 18.93 -12.34 15.68
N THR A 462 18.46 -11.17 15.25
CA THR A 462 18.36 -10.82 13.83
C THR A 462 19.73 -10.74 13.16
N TYR A 463 20.72 -10.14 13.82
CA TYR A 463 22.12 -10.15 13.39
C TYR A 463 22.64 -11.58 13.19
N LYS A 464 22.43 -12.47 14.16
CA LYS A 464 22.84 -13.89 14.08
C LYS A 464 22.17 -14.59 12.89
N LEU A 465 20.88 -14.35 12.66
CA LEU A 465 20.16 -14.89 11.50
C LEU A 465 20.76 -14.39 10.18
N ALA A 466 20.91 -13.08 10.02
CA ALA A 466 21.51 -12.49 8.83
C ALA A 466 22.94 -13.01 8.59
N HIS A 467 23.76 -13.09 9.64
CA HIS A 467 25.13 -13.59 9.58
C HIS A 467 25.17 -15.07 9.15
N LYS A 468 24.27 -15.91 9.67
CA LYS A 468 24.13 -17.32 9.22
C LYS A 468 23.78 -17.37 7.74
N LEU A 469 22.73 -16.69 7.31
CA LEU A 469 22.27 -16.70 5.91
C LEU A 469 23.32 -16.20 4.92
N ALA A 470 24.05 -15.14 5.30
CA ALA A 470 25.08 -14.56 4.45
C ALA A 470 26.33 -15.46 4.29
N ASN A 471 26.52 -16.47 5.17
CA ASN A 471 27.70 -17.33 5.19
C ASN A 471 27.45 -18.80 4.84
N MET A 472 26.20 -19.21 4.63
CA MET A 472 25.86 -20.55 4.15
C MET A 472 26.51 -20.84 2.80
N ASP A 473 27.01 -22.05 2.56
CA ASP A 473 27.61 -22.38 1.26
C ASP A 473 26.57 -22.43 0.14
N SER A 474 25.34 -22.83 0.46
CA SER A 474 24.18 -22.83 -0.44
C SER A 474 23.10 -21.87 0.06
N SER A 475 22.36 -21.23 -0.84
CA SER A 475 21.19 -20.42 -0.47
C SER A 475 20.07 -21.30 0.10
N LEU A 476 19.12 -20.67 0.79
CA LEU A 476 17.88 -21.31 1.22
C LEU A 476 17.13 -21.92 0.03
N THR A 477 16.52 -23.08 0.26
CA THR A 477 15.67 -23.74 -0.74
C THR A 477 14.26 -23.21 -0.57
N PHE A 478 13.83 -22.32 -1.48
CA PHE A 478 12.50 -21.74 -1.43
C PHE A 478 11.41 -22.81 -1.48
N THR A 479 10.39 -22.64 -0.66
CA THR A 479 9.17 -23.44 -0.66
C THR A 479 7.97 -22.50 -0.60
N LYS A 480 6.92 -22.79 -1.37
CA LYS A 480 5.66 -22.08 -1.20
C LYS A 480 5.00 -22.59 0.08
N SER A 481 4.78 -21.70 1.04
CA SER A 481 4.00 -21.97 2.24
C SER A 481 2.65 -21.26 2.18
N GLY A 482 1.58 -22.04 2.32
CA GLY A 482 0.21 -21.59 2.21
C GLY A 482 -0.26 -20.65 3.35
N THR A 483 -1.00 -19.63 2.91
CA THR A 483 -1.77 -18.56 3.59
C THR A 483 -2.27 -18.71 5.02
N ARG A 484 -2.14 -17.62 5.80
CA ARG A 484 -3.31 -16.99 6.45
C ARG A 484 -3.21 -15.46 6.57
N MET A 485 -4.20 -14.80 5.94
CA MET A 485 -4.85 -13.51 6.24
C MET A 485 -4.01 -12.32 6.75
N MET A 486 -3.97 -11.25 5.95
CA MET A 486 -3.97 -9.90 6.52
C MET A 486 -5.22 -9.73 7.41
N PRO A 487 -5.11 -9.20 8.64
CA PRO A 487 -6.27 -8.74 9.38
C PRO A 487 -6.87 -7.56 8.62
N SER A 488 -7.98 -7.80 7.93
CA SER A 488 -8.86 -6.72 7.48
C SER A 488 -9.38 -5.99 8.71
N ARG A 489 -9.08 -4.69 8.79
CA ARG A 489 -9.67 -3.74 9.73
C ARG A 489 -11.18 -3.69 9.45
N ASN A 490 -11.98 -4.35 10.29
CA ASN A 490 -13.44 -4.28 10.33
C ASN A 490 -14.22 -4.65 9.06
N SER A 491 -14.17 -5.91 8.64
CA SER A 491 -15.27 -6.53 7.91
C SER A 491 -15.61 -7.88 8.53
N GLY A 492 -16.91 -8.20 8.66
CA GLY A 492 -17.35 -9.46 9.26
C GLY A 492 -16.61 -10.68 8.67
N LYS A 493 -16.35 -11.70 9.51
CA LYS A 493 -15.62 -12.93 9.13
C LYS A 493 -16.01 -13.41 7.72
N LEU A 494 -15.12 -13.22 6.75
CA LEU A 494 -15.24 -13.82 5.42
C LEU A 494 -15.30 -15.34 5.57
N LYS A 495 -16.29 -15.98 4.94
CA LYS A 495 -16.56 -17.42 5.07
C LYS A 495 -15.70 -18.27 4.13
N VAL A 496 -15.16 -17.68 3.07
CA VAL A 496 -14.39 -18.35 2.01
C VAL A 496 -13.19 -17.51 1.56
N THR A 497 -12.29 -18.13 0.80
CA THR A 497 -11.17 -17.43 0.14
C THR A 497 -10.85 -18.09 -1.20
N LEU A 498 -10.45 -17.30 -2.21
CA LEU A 498 -9.87 -17.89 -3.44
C LEU A 498 -8.44 -18.39 -3.22
N GLY A 499 -7.75 -17.89 -2.17
CA GLY A 499 -6.35 -18.16 -1.91
C GLY A 499 -5.39 -17.47 -2.87
N ILE A 500 -5.67 -16.23 -3.23
CA ILE A 500 -4.73 -15.36 -3.93
C ILE A 500 -4.08 -14.39 -2.94
N ILE A 501 -3.09 -13.67 -3.44
CA ILE A 501 -2.55 -12.48 -2.80
C ILE A 501 -2.85 -11.31 -3.71
N PRO A 502 -3.65 -10.37 -3.22
CA PRO A 502 -4.05 -9.23 -4.01
C PRO A 502 -2.96 -8.16 -4.08
N ASP A 503 -2.86 -7.52 -5.24
CA ASP A 503 -2.21 -6.22 -5.38
C ASP A 503 -3.06 -5.15 -4.65
N VAL A 504 -2.60 -4.71 -3.49
CA VAL A 504 -3.31 -3.70 -2.66
C VAL A 504 -2.82 -2.27 -2.89
N SER A 505 -1.76 -2.05 -3.67
CA SER A 505 -1.17 -0.72 -3.90
C SER A 505 -1.97 0.15 -4.88
N GLY A 506 -3.05 -0.39 -5.46
CA GLY A 506 -3.90 0.34 -6.41
C GLY A 506 -3.27 0.54 -7.78
N SER A 507 -2.12 -0.07 -8.09
CA SER A 507 -1.47 0.03 -9.41
C SER A 507 -2.22 -0.67 -10.54
N SER A 508 -3.09 -1.62 -10.22
CA SER A 508 -3.87 -2.38 -11.19
C SER A 508 -5.15 -1.60 -11.59
N THR A 509 -5.15 -1.00 -12.78
CA THR A 509 -6.36 -0.39 -13.36
C THR A 509 -7.19 -1.46 -14.07
N ASN A 510 -8.49 -1.60 -13.71
CA ASN A 510 -9.46 -2.54 -14.30
C ASN A 510 -9.32 -4.01 -13.88
N GLY A 511 -9.02 -4.27 -12.61
CA GLY A 511 -9.03 -5.61 -12.05
C GLY A 511 -8.12 -5.76 -10.86
N LEU A 512 -8.25 -6.87 -10.14
CA LEU A 512 -7.36 -7.18 -9.02
C LEU A 512 -6.27 -8.13 -9.48
N LYS A 513 -5.04 -7.61 -9.61
CA LYS A 513 -3.89 -8.45 -9.92
C LYS A 513 -3.61 -9.40 -8.76
N ALA A 514 -3.57 -10.68 -9.05
CA ALA A 514 -3.06 -11.69 -8.14
C ALA A 514 -1.53 -11.66 -8.19
N ILE A 515 -0.90 -10.91 -7.28
CA ILE A 515 0.57 -10.87 -7.15
C ILE A 515 1.13 -12.22 -6.68
N GLY A 516 0.28 -13.05 -6.08
CA GLY A 516 0.55 -14.47 -5.91
C GLY A 516 -0.73 -15.30 -5.89
N VAL A 517 -0.61 -16.59 -6.19
CA VAL A 517 -1.68 -17.58 -6.10
C VAL A 517 -1.16 -18.77 -5.29
N ASN A 518 -1.93 -19.24 -4.31
CA ASN A 518 -1.54 -20.37 -3.47
C ASN A 518 -1.93 -21.69 -4.13
N ASP A 519 -0.95 -22.57 -4.38
CA ASP A 519 -1.11 -23.78 -5.18
C ASP A 519 -2.17 -24.77 -4.63
N ASP A 520 -2.39 -24.80 -3.32
CA ASP A 520 -3.36 -25.70 -2.66
C ASP A 520 -4.78 -25.12 -2.55
N LYS A 521 -5.00 -23.90 -3.04
CA LYS A 521 -6.25 -23.16 -2.85
C LYS A 521 -7.15 -23.19 -4.08
N PRO A 522 -8.45 -22.85 -3.91
CA PRO A 522 -9.44 -22.88 -4.98
C PRO A 522 -8.98 -22.24 -6.30
N ALA A 523 -8.34 -21.06 -6.26
CA ALA A 523 -7.88 -20.37 -7.45
C ALA A 523 -6.82 -21.15 -8.24
N ALA A 524 -5.80 -21.70 -7.57
CA ALA A 524 -4.75 -22.45 -8.25
C ALA A 524 -5.29 -23.76 -8.86
N LYS A 525 -6.16 -24.47 -8.13
CA LYS A 525 -6.83 -25.69 -8.63
C LYS A 525 -7.67 -25.42 -9.86
N ALA A 526 -8.23 -24.23 -9.98
CA ALA A 526 -8.96 -23.77 -11.16
C ALA A 526 -8.06 -23.26 -12.29
N GLY A 527 -6.73 -23.23 -12.10
CA GLY A 527 -5.76 -22.83 -13.12
C GLY A 527 -5.38 -21.34 -13.11
N MET A 528 -5.65 -20.60 -12.02
CA MET A 528 -5.19 -19.22 -11.86
C MET A 528 -3.67 -19.16 -11.67
N LYS A 529 -3.02 -18.15 -12.26
CA LYS A 529 -1.55 -17.96 -12.26
C LYS A 529 -1.17 -16.60 -11.65
N ASN A 530 0.07 -16.51 -11.18
CA ASN A 530 0.63 -15.23 -10.74
C ASN A 530 0.62 -14.21 -11.89
N GLY A 531 0.23 -12.97 -11.58
CA GLY A 531 0.08 -11.91 -12.58
C GLY A 531 -1.26 -11.90 -13.31
N ASP A 532 -2.11 -12.90 -13.12
CA ASP A 532 -3.49 -12.86 -13.58
C ASP A 532 -4.23 -11.68 -12.93
N ILE A 533 -5.01 -10.95 -13.72
CA ILE A 533 -5.82 -9.85 -13.25
C ILE A 533 -7.25 -10.34 -13.13
N ILE A 534 -7.76 -10.52 -11.91
CA ILE A 534 -9.15 -10.93 -11.69
C ILE A 534 -10.06 -9.78 -12.08
N VAL A 535 -10.91 -10.02 -13.06
CA VAL A 535 -11.86 -9.04 -13.59
C VAL A 535 -13.31 -9.35 -13.26
N SER A 536 -13.64 -10.59 -12.83
CA SER A 536 -15.00 -10.96 -12.40
C SER A 536 -15.04 -12.24 -11.55
N ILE A 537 -15.99 -12.33 -10.61
CA ILE A 537 -16.39 -13.51 -9.83
C ILE A 537 -17.92 -13.66 -9.93
N ASN A 538 -18.43 -14.82 -10.35
CA ASN A 538 -19.84 -15.13 -10.62
C ASN A 538 -20.54 -14.09 -11.52
N GLY A 539 -19.83 -13.61 -12.55
CA GLY A 539 -20.34 -12.57 -13.47
C GLY A 539 -20.43 -11.18 -12.86
N LYS A 540 -20.04 -11.01 -11.59
CA LYS A 540 -19.88 -9.72 -10.93
C LYS A 540 -18.41 -9.28 -11.08
N PRO A 541 -18.11 -8.10 -11.64
CA PRO A 541 -16.76 -7.66 -11.87
C PRO A 541 -16.03 -7.38 -10.56
N VAL A 542 -14.73 -7.49 -10.68
CA VAL A 542 -13.74 -7.21 -9.65
C VAL A 542 -12.80 -6.19 -10.27
N THR A 543 -12.69 -5.00 -9.69
CA THR A 543 -11.89 -3.91 -10.27
C THR A 543 -10.80 -3.41 -9.34
N ASN A 544 -10.86 -3.78 -8.06
CA ASN A 544 -9.88 -3.49 -7.01
C ASN A 544 -10.02 -4.52 -5.85
N ILE A 545 -9.24 -4.32 -4.78
CA ILE A 545 -9.26 -5.16 -3.58
C ILE A 545 -10.61 -5.14 -2.84
N ASN A 546 -11.28 -3.99 -2.76
CA ASN A 546 -12.55 -3.89 -2.04
C ASN A 546 -13.64 -4.71 -2.74
N ASP A 547 -13.75 -4.61 -4.07
CA ASP A 547 -14.71 -5.40 -4.85
C ASP A 547 -14.47 -6.90 -4.65
N TYR A 548 -13.20 -7.32 -4.65
CA TYR A 548 -12.83 -8.71 -4.41
C TYR A 548 -13.27 -9.19 -3.02
N MET A 549 -13.02 -8.39 -1.99
CA MET A 549 -13.39 -8.72 -0.62
C MET A 549 -14.91 -8.76 -0.45
N GLU A 550 -15.63 -7.83 -1.08
CA GLU A 550 -17.09 -7.84 -1.15
C GLU A 550 -17.60 -9.12 -1.84
N ARG A 551 -17.06 -9.47 -3.02
CA ARG A 551 -17.46 -10.71 -3.71
C ARG A 551 -17.22 -11.93 -2.83
N LEU A 552 -16.08 -12.01 -2.16
CA LEU A 552 -15.81 -13.12 -1.23
C LEU A 552 -16.78 -13.18 -0.06
N SER A 553 -17.29 -12.04 0.42
CA SER A 553 -18.21 -12.00 1.57
C SER A 553 -19.58 -12.61 1.25
N GLU A 554 -20.00 -12.56 -0.01
CA GLU A 554 -21.27 -13.11 -0.49
C GLU A 554 -21.23 -14.62 -0.72
N LEU A 555 -20.02 -15.20 -0.81
CA LEU A 555 -19.81 -16.59 -1.20
C LEU A 555 -19.88 -17.53 0.00
N LYS A 556 -20.33 -18.76 -0.26
CA LYS A 556 -20.48 -19.82 0.75
C LYS A 556 -19.45 -20.93 0.50
N PRO A 557 -18.94 -21.57 1.57
CA PRO A 557 -18.11 -22.77 1.43
C PRO A 557 -18.84 -23.85 0.62
N ASP A 558 -18.08 -24.73 -0.03
CA ASP A 558 -18.58 -25.87 -0.80
C ASP A 558 -19.44 -25.45 -2.01
N THR A 559 -19.17 -24.27 -2.58
CA THR A 559 -19.82 -23.79 -3.80
C THR A 559 -18.84 -23.62 -4.95
N THR A 560 -19.32 -23.81 -6.17
CA THR A 560 -18.56 -23.53 -7.39
C THR A 560 -18.85 -22.10 -7.85
N VAL A 561 -17.78 -21.36 -8.12
CA VAL A 561 -17.85 -19.97 -8.58
C VAL A 561 -17.05 -19.79 -9.86
N THR A 562 -17.55 -18.93 -10.75
CA THR A 562 -16.88 -18.62 -12.01
C THR A 562 -16.01 -17.39 -11.84
N VAL A 563 -14.70 -17.50 -12.04
CA VAL A 563 -13.75 -16.38 -11.92
C VAL A 563 -13.15 -16.09 -13.28
N VAL A 564 -13.35 -14.88 -13.80
CA VAL A 564 -12.74 -14.43 -15.06
C VAL A 564 -11.48 -13.65 -14.73
N VAL A 565 -10.38 -14.03 -15.35
CA VAL A 565 -9.09 -13.35 -15.24
C VAL A 565 -8.61 -12.86 -16.60
N VAL A 566 -7.84 -11.78 -16.63
CA VAL A 566 -7.07 -11.37 -17.80
C VAL A 566 -5.64 -11.88 -17.64
N ARG A 567 -5.19 -12.65 -18.64
CA ARG A 567 -3.85 -13.22 -18.72
C ARG A 567 -3.30 -12.91 -20.11
N ASN A 568 -2.15 -12.26 -20.20
CA ASN A 568 -1.54 -11.86 -21.47
C ASN A 568 -2.52 -11.10 -22.40
N ASN A 569 -3.32 -10.18 -21.83
CA ASN A 569 -4.38 -9.42 -22.50
C ASN A 569 -5.60 -10.23 -23.02
N GLU A 570 -5.71 -11.52 -22.69
CA GLU A 570 -6.87 -12.35 -23.02
C GLU A 570 -7.70 -12.71 -21.79
N LYS A 571 -9.03 -12.78 -21.94
CA LYS A 571 -9.93 -13.22 -20.87
C LYS A 571 -9.94 -14.74 -20.78
N VAL A 572 -9.65 -15.26 -19.60
CA VAL A 572 -9.70 -16.68 -19.26
C VAL A 572 -10.74 -16.88 -18.17
N THR A 573 -11.70 -17.77 -18.40
CA THR A 573 -12.73 -18.13 -17.41
C THR A 573 -12.28 -19.36 -16.65
N LEU A 574 -12.23 -19.25 -15.32
CA LEU A 574 -11.83 -20.30 -14.39
C LEU A 574 -13.05 -20.73 -13.57
N THR A 575 -13.23 -22.03 -13.37
CA THR A 575 -14.27 -22.57 -12.50
C THR A 575 -13.64 -22.98 -11.18
N VAL A 576 -13.93 -22.23 -10.11
CA VAL A 576 -13.27 -22.30 -8.81
C VAL A 576 -14.20 -22.94 -7.79
N ASN A 577 -13.77 -24.01 -7.12
CA ASN A 577 -14.53 -24.68 -6.06
C ASN A 577 -14.04 -24.20 -4.69
N LEU A 578 -14.89 -23.52 -3.92
CA LEU A 578 -14.56 -22.76 -2.70
C LEU A 578 -14.53 -23.57 -1.40
#